data_AF-A0A2D9CET6-F1
#
_entry.id   AF-A0A2D9CET6-F1
#
_cell.length_a   1.000
_cell.length_b   1.000
_cell.length_c   1.000
_cell.angle_alpha   90.00
_cell.angle_beta   90.00
_cell.angle_gamma   90.00
#
_symmetry.space_group_name_H-M   'P 1'
#
loop_
_entity.id
_entity.type
_entity.pdbx_description
1 polymer ?
#
loop_
_entity_poly.entity_id
_entity_poly.type
_entity_poly.pdbx_seq_one_letter_code
_entity_poly.pdbx_strand_id
1 'polypeptide(L)'
;MGTIKFNLEFGGFYHSIHSNIIDDGIRNSFQDDVDFDSFYDSDEYDKIDWNSVHNEYCKIYIDILNHELDLNLKFIKLNSPRFYNFETDKIEAEISDKEFNKLKTEYLKSKEFVDYVNESSKSYDGFISFYNGIDEVKADDEILLNYMFNYILLSISDDIEMYLYNVLDGIYQSGEEVIIPSFGGIKSFNVNKMFKTVA
;
A
#
# COMPACT_ATOMS: atom_id res chain seq x y z
N MET A 1 3.86 0.59 26.03
CA MET A 1 2.82 0.91 25.03
C MET A 1 2.82 -0.24 24.06
N GLY A 2 1.67 -0.86 23.83
CA GLY A 2 1.52 -1.97 22.90
C GLY A 2 1.49 -1.48 21.45
N THR A 3 1.52 -2.45 20.55
CA THR A 3 1.32 -2.27 19.13
C THR A 3 0.26 -3.26 18.66
N ILE A 4 -0.43 -2.89 17.59
CA ILE A 4 -1.45 -3.72 16.95
C ILE A 4 -0.99 -3.94 15.51
N LYS A 5 -1.04 -5.20 15.08
CA LYS A 5 -0.80 -5.56 13.69
C LYS A 5 -2.11 -5.71 12.97
N PHE A 6 -2.15 -5.29 11.72
CA PHE A 6 -3.34 -5.39 10.88
C PHE A 6 -2.96 -5.50 9.41
N ASN A 7 -3.93 -5.89 8.58
CA ASN A 7 -3.74 -6.03 7.13
C ASN A 7 -4.39 -4.84 6.42
N LEU A 8 -3.57 -3.94 5.89
CA LEU A 8 -4.00 -2.82 5.08
C LEU A 8 -4.35 -3.30 3.65
N GLU A 9 -5.62 -3.11 3.26
CA GLU A 9 -6.14 -3.50 1.95
C GLU A 9 -5.94 -2.37 0.94
N PHE A 10 -4.72 -2.28 0.38
CA PHE A 10 -4.35 -1.21 -0.54
C PHE A 10 -4.83 -1.44 -1.99
N GLY A 11 -5.36 -2.62 -2.33
CA GLY A 11 -5.78 -2.99 -3.70
C GLY A 11 -4.87 -4.03 -4.37
N GLY A 12 -3.67 -4.23 -3.83
CA GLY A 12 -2.70 -5.24 -4.28
C GLY A 12 -2.13 -4.99 -5.67
N PHE A 13 -1.31 -5.89 -6.21
CA PHE A 13 -0.61 -5.66 -7.48
C PHE A 13 -1.28 -6.30 -8.70
N TYR A 14 -2.09 -7.33 -8.50
CA TYR A 14 -2.68 -8.08 -9.60
C TYR A 14 -3.74 -7.25 -10.36
N HIS A 15 -3.44 -6.88 -11.61
CA HIS A 15 -4.28 -6.04 -12.47
C HIS A 15 -4.77 -4.75 -11.79
N SER A 16 -3.87 -4.06 -11.11
CA SER A 16 -4.22 -2.86 -10.32
C SER A 16 -3.53 -1.60 -10.85
N ILE A 17 -3.94 -0.45 -10.32
CA ILE A 17 -3.23 0.81 -10.55
C ILE A 17 -1.79 0.76 -10.04
N HIS A 18 -1.52 -0.03 -8.99
CA HIS A 18 -0.18 -0.15 -8.42
C HIS A 18 0.80 -0.82 -9.38
N SER A 19 0.38 -1.87 -10.11
CA SER A 19 1.22 -2.45 -11.17
C SER A 19 1.46 -1.46 -12.30
N ASN A 20 0.43 -0.71 -12.72
CA ASN A 20 0.58 0.29 -13.78
C ASN A 20 1.56 1.40 -13.40
N ILE A 21 1.53 1.88 -12.16
CA ILE A 21 2.47 2.90 -11.66
C ILE A 21 3.92 2.36 -11.70
N ILE A 22 4.13 1.08 -11.34
CA ILE A 22 5.45 0.45 -11.42
C ILE A 22 5.90 0.34 -12.88
N ASP A 23 5.04 -0.17 -13.76
CA ASP A 23 5.34 -0.34 -15.19
C ASP A 23 5.65 1.01 -15.86
N ASP A 24 4.90 2.06 -15.54
CA ASP A 24 5.17 3.42 -16.03
C ASP A 24 6.51 3.96 -15.52
N GLY A 25 6.82 3.73 -14.25
CA GLY A 25 8.12 4.08 -13.68
C GLY A 25 9.27 3.37 -14.40
N ILE A 26 9.15 2.06 -14.62
CA ILE A 26 10.14 1.29 -15.38
C ILE A 26 10.21 1.80 -16.83
N ARG A 27 9.07 2.07 -17.48
CA ARG A 27 9.03 2.62 -18.84
C ARG A 27 9.80 3.94 -18.94
N ASN A 28 9.60 4.85 -17.98
CA ASN A 28 10.28 6.14 -17.95
C ASN A 28 11.79 6.03 -17.69
N SER A 29 12.27 4.90 -17.13
CA SER A 29 13.71 4.63 -16.99
C SER A 29 14.39 4.30 -18.33
N PHE A 30 13.63 3.78 -19.30
CA PHE A 30 14.10 3.62 -20.66
C PHE A 30 14.04 4.98 -21.35
N GLN A 31 15.21 5.60 -21.56
CA GLN A 31 15.31 6.76 -22.46
C GLN A 31 14.73 6.39 -23.83
N ASP A 32 14.25 7.38 -24.60
CA ASP A 32 13.47 7.31 -25.86
C ASP A 32 13.89 6.26 -26.95
N ASP A 33 15.00 5.54 -26.76
CA ASP A 33 15.64 4.63 -27.71
C ASP A 33 15.36 3.13 -27.47
N VAL A 34 14.67 2.73 -26.39
CA VAL A 34 14.31 1.31 -26.15
C VAL A 34 12.81 1.08 -26.30
N ASP A 35 12.45 0.11 -27.14
CA ASP A 35 11.08 -0.37 -27.25
C ASP A 35 10.71 -1.11 -25.95
N PHE A 36 9.93 -0.45 -25.08
CA PHE A 36 9.45 -1.02 -23.81
C PHE A 36 8.72 -2.37 -24.01
N ASP A 37 8.02 -2.53 -25.14
CA ASP A 37 7.35 -3.79 -25.45
C ASP A 37 8.38 -4.92 -25.66
N SER A 38 9.55 -4.60 -26.23
CA SER A 38 10.65 -5.55 -26.36
C SER A 38 11.33 -5.87 -25.02
N PHE A 39 11.31 -4.95 -24.06
CA PHE A 39 11.83 -5.20 -22.72
C PHE A 39 10.92 -6.15 -21.94
N TYR A 40 9.60 -5.97 -22.04
CA TYR A 40 8.63 -6.83 -21.35
C TYR A 40 8.78 -8.31 -21.74
N ASP A 41 9.08 -8.56 -23.01
CA ASP A 41 9.32 -9.91 -23.54
C ASP A 41 10.79 -10.39 -23.40
N SER A 42 11.64 -9.63 -22.68
CA SER A 42 13.07 -9.92 -22.57
C SER A 42 13.44 -10.79 -21.36
N ASP A 43 14.54 -11.53 -21.49
CA ASP A 43 15.20 -12.23 -20.37
C ASP A 43 15.62 -11.29 -19.23
N GLU A 44 15.66 -9.97 -19.46
CA GLU A 44 16.01 -8.98 -18.43
C GLU A 44 14.82 -8.68 -17.51
N TYR A 45 13.61 -8.60 -18.06
CA TYR A 45 12.38 -8.45 -17.28
C TYR A 45 12.17 -9.63 -16.33
N ASP A 46 12.41 -10.84 -16.82
CA ASP A 46 12.33 -12.08 -16.03
C ASP A 46 13.36 -12.15 -14.89
N LYS A 47 14.44 -11.37 -14.96
CA LYS A 47 15.48 -11.30 -13.91
C LYS A 47 15.16 -10.27 -12.82
N ILE A 48 14.14 -9.45 -12.99
CA ILE A 48 13.74 -8.48 -11.97
C ILE A 48 13.33 -9.22 -10.70
N ASP A 49 13.87 -8.79 -9.56
CA ASP A 49 13.42 -9.23 -8.25
C ASP A 49 12.09 -8.53 -7.89
N TRP A 50 10.99 -9.01 -8.48
CA TRP A 50 9.65 -8.49 -8.26
C TRP A 50 9.22 -8.50 -6.80
N ASN A 51 9.74 -9.45 -6.01
CA ASN A 51 9.49 -9.48 -4.58
C ASN A 51 10.10 -8.24 -3.91
N SER A 52 11.36 -7.93 -4.22
CA SER A 52 12.01 -6.72 -3.72
C SER A 52 11.30 -5.45 -4.20
N VAL A 53 10.93 -5.38 -5.48
CA VAL A 53 10.21 -4.21 -6.05
C VAL A 53 8.91 -3.96 -5.28
N HIS A 54 8.06 -4.98 -5.13
CA HIS A 54 6.79 -4.86 -4.43
C HIS A 54 6.96 -4.51 -2.95
N ASN A 55 7.96 -5.08 -2.26
CA ASN A 55 8.21 -4.74 -0.86
C ASN A 55 8.65 -3.29 -0.68
N GLU A 56 9.49 -2.76 -1.56
CA GLU A 56 9.88 -1.35 -1.51
C GLU A 56 8.72 -0.42 -1.87
N TYR A 57 7.91 -0.79 -2.87
CA TYR A 57 6.67 -0.07 -3.20
C TYR A 57 5.76 0.06 -1.96
N CYS A 58 5.53 -1.05 -1.25
CA CYS A 58 4.70 -1.04 -0.04
C CYS A 58 5.29 -0.20 1.10
N LYS A 59 6.62 -0.08 1.22
CA LYS A 59 7.25 0.81 2.19
C LYS A 59 7.00 2.28 1.83
N ILE A 60 7.16 2.63 0.55
CA ILE A 60 6.87 3.98 0.05
C ILE A 60 5.39 4.31 0.27
N TYR A 61 4.49 3.36 -0.01
CA TYR A 61 3.06 3.50 0.26
C TYR A 61 2.78 3.83 1.73
N ILE A 62 3.39 3.07 2.66
CA ILE A 62 3.25 3.33 4.10
C ILE A 62 3.83 4.69 4.50
N ASP A 63 4.96 5.10 3.93
CA ASP A 63 5.57 6.40 4.20
C ASP A 63 4.67 7.57 3.73
N ILE A 64 4.02 7.44 2.57
CA ILE A 64 3.03 8.41 2.07
C ILE A 64 1.81 8.43 2.99
N LEU A 65 1.28 7.26 3.36
CA LEU A 65 0.12 7.16 4.24
C LEU A 65 0.38 7.78 5.62
N ASN A 66 1.59 7.59 6.16
CA ASN A 66 2.04 8.21 7.40
C ASN A 66 2.05 9.73 7.31
N HIS A 67 2.49 10.27 6.17
CA HIS A 67 2.49 11.70 5.93
C HIS A 67 1.06 12.27 5.85
N GLU A 68 0.22 11.68 5.00
CA GLU A 68 -1.15 12.17 4.77
C GLU A 68 -2.03 12.12 6.03
N LEU A 69 -1.79 11.13 6.91
CA LEU A 69 -2.59 10.92 8.11
C LEU A 69 -1.94 11.42 9.41
N ASP A 70 -0.73 11.96 9.36
CA ASP A 70 0.08 12.28 10.55
C ASP A 70 0.16 11.06 11.52
N LEU A 71 0.62 9.94 10.97
CA LEU A 71 0.80 8.65 11.64
C LEU A 71 2.24 8.14 11.51
N ASN A 72 2.56 7.10 12.28
CA ASN A 72 3.83 6.39 12.23
C ASN A 72 3.61 4.87 12.18
N LEU A 73 2.83 4.44 11.19
CA LEU A 73 2.69 3.04 10.78
C LEU A 73 4.04 2.47 10.39
N LYS A 74 4.24 1.20 10.71
CA LYS A 74 5.44 0.45 10.36
C LYS A 74 5.09 -0.69 9.42
N PHE A 75 5.75 -0.71 8.27
CA PHE A 75 5.72 -1.84 7.35
C PHE A 75 6.32 -3.10 8.00
N ILE A 76 5.59 -4.21 7.98
CA ILE A 76 6.08 -5.52 8.44
C ILE A 76 6.44 -6.40 7.26
N LYS A 77 5.49 -6.64 6.33
CA LYS A 77 5.71 -7.40 5.10
C LYS A 77 4.56 -7.21 4.12
N LEU A 78 4.81 -7.58 2.86
CA LEU A 78 3.75 -7.88 1.90
C LEU A 78 3.14 -9.26 2.20
N ASN A 79 1.82 -9.33 2.24
CA ASN A 79 1.05 -10.56 2.41
C ASN A 79 0.27 -10.86 1.12
N SER A 80 0.82 -11.77 0.30
CA SER A 80 0.23 -12.18 -0.97
C SER A 80 -0.60 -13.46 -0.79
N PRO A 81 -1.85 -13.50 -1.28
CA PRO A 81 -2.65 -14.72 -1.25
C PRO A 81 -2.03 -15.81 -2.13
N ARG A 82 -2.32 -17.07 -1.80
CA ARG A 82 -1.88 -18.20 -2.65
C ARG A 82 -2.60 -18.20 -4.01
N PHE A 83 -3.84 -17.71 -4.04
CA PHE A 83 -4.68 -17.64 -5.23
C PHE A 83 -5.44 -16.31 -5.26
N TYR A 84 -5.39 -15.59 -6.37
CA TYR A 84 -5.98 -14.26 -6.56
C TYR A 84 -7.43 -14.33 -7.07
N ASN A 85 -8.26 -15.21 -6.52
CA ASN A 85 -9.64 -15.38 -6.99
C ASN A 85 -10.61 -14.39 -6.33
N PHE A 86 -10.42 -14.13 -5.03
CA PHE A 86 -11.28 -13.27 -4.21
C PHE A 86 -10.48 -12.40 -3.23
N GLU A 87 -9.14 -12.48 -3.32
CA GLU A 87 -8.22 -11.77 -2.45
C GLU A 87 -7.08 -11.22 -3.31
N THR A 88 -6.51 -10.12 -2.85
CA THR A 88 -5.36 -9.46 -3.45
C THR A 88 -4.30 -9.26 -2.39
N ASP A 89 -3.13 -8.72 -2.77
CA ASP A 89 -2.07 -8.45 -1.82
C ASP A 89 -2.51 -7.46 -0.75
N LYS A 90 -2.06 -7.70 0.49
CA LYS A 90 -2.28 -6.81 1.63
C LYS A 90 -0.95 -6.43 2.24
N ILE A 91 -0.86 -5.22 2.80
CA ILE A 91 0.32 -4.80 3.57
C ILE A 91 0.08 -5.16 5.02
N GLU A 92 0.89 -6.05 5.61
CA GLU A 92 0.90 -6.22 7.06
C GLU A 92 1.63 -5.02 7.66
N ALA A 93 0.90 -4.22 8.43
CA ALA A 93 1.39 -3.01 9.08
C ALA A 93 1.23 -3.10 10.60
N GLU A 94 1.99 -2.27 11.31
CA GLU A 94 1.96 -2.16 12.76
C GLU A 94 1.71 -0.70 13.16
N ILE A 95 0.74 -0.47 14.06
CA ILE A 95 0.39 0.84 14.62
C ILE A 95 0.56 0.83 16.14
N SER A 96 0.91 1.97 16.75
CA SER A 96 0.97 2.10 18.20
C SER A 96 -0.43 2.22 18.82
N ASP A 97 -0.60 1.70 20.04
CA ASP A 97 -1.88 1.85 20.78
C ASP A 97 -2.29 3.33 20.90
N LYS A 98 -1.32 4.24 21.02
CA LYS A 98 -1.58 5.67 21.17
C LYS A 98 -2.27 6.24 19.94
N GLU A 99 -1.74 5.94 18.76
CA GLU A 99 -2.28 6.42 17.48
C GLU A 99 -3.61 5.73 17.16
N PHE A 100 -3.69 4.42 17.40
CA PHE A 100 -4.95 3.71 17.25
C PHE A 100 -6.05 4.30 18.13
N ASN A 101 -5.76 4.62 19.40
CA ASN A 101 -6.75 5.26 20.28
C ASN A 101 -7.16 6.67 19.81
N LYS A 102 -6.26 7.41 19.13
CA LYS A 102 -6.58 8.70 18.48
C LYS A 102 -7.61 8.48 17.37
N LEU A 103 -7.33 7.56 16.43
CA LEU A 103 -8.25 7.18 15.35
C LEU A 103 -9.58 6.68 15.91
N LYS A 104 -9.56 5.77 16.87
CA LYS A 104 -10.74 5.20 17.53
C LYS A 104 -11.63 6.29 18.13
N THR A 105 -11.06 7.29 18.79
CA THR A 105 -11.81 8.40 19.39
C THR A 105 -12.47 9.29 18.35
N GLU A 106 -11.84 9.47 17.20
CA GLU A 106 -12.31 10.29 16.10
C GLU A 106 -13.42 9.58 15.29
N TYR A 107 -13.11 8.41 14.75
CA TYR A 107 -14.00 7.69 13.82
C TYR A 107 -15.23 7.10 14.52
N LEU A 108 -15.13 6.61 15.77
CA LEU A 108 -16.32 6.08 16.47
C LEU A 108 -17.36 7.15 16.83
N LYS A 109 -17.01 8.44 16.72
CA LYS A 109 -17.96 9.55 16.87
C LYS A 109 -18.53 10.02 15.53
N SER A 110 -17.93 9.61 14.42
CA SER A 110 -18.39 9.96 13.08
C SER A 110 -19.58 9.08 12.69
N LYS A 111 -20.73 9.71 12.44
CA LYS A 111 -21.92 9.00 11.95
C LYS A 111 -21.65 8.33 10.60
N GLU A 112 -20.92 8.99 9.71
CA GLU A 112 -20.60 8.48 8.37
C GLU A 112 -19.76 7.20 8.44
N PHE A 113 -18.74 7.19 9.29
CA PHE A 113 -17.94 5.98 9.51
C PHE A 113 -18.77 4.85 10.13
N VAL A 114 -19.59 5.15 11.13
CA VAL A 114 -20.45 4.14 11.77
C VAL A 114 -21.44 3.56 10.77
N ASP A 115 -22.06 4.38 9.93
CA ASP A 115 -22.97 3.93 8.88
C ASP A 115 -22.23 3.10 7.83
N TYR A 116 -21.02 3.50 7.43
CA TYR A 116 -20.16 2.72 6.53
C TYR A 116 -19.87 1.33 7.09
N VAL A 117 -19.47 1.22 8.37
CA VAL A 117 -19.20 -0.08 9.01
C VAL A 117 -20.48 -0.91 9.06
N ASN A 118 -21.59 -0.31 9.46
CA ASN A 118 -22.88 -0.99 9.53
C ASN A 118 -23.34 -1.51 8.18
N GLU A 119 -23.04 -0.83 7.08
CA GLU A 119 -23.40 -1.30 5.74
C GLU A 119 -22.41 -2.34 5.23
N SER A 120 -21.12 -2.10 5.37
CA SER A 120 -20.04 -2.95 4.85
C SER A 120 -19.90 -4.28 5.61
N SER A 121 -20.53 -4.41 6.76
CA SER A 121 -20.58 -5.65 7.55
C SER A 121 -21.91 -6.38 7.43
N LYS A 122 -22.86 -5.92 6.60
CA LYS A 122 -24.13 -6.65 6.42
C LYS A 122 -23.93 -7.91 5.58
N SER A 123 -24.51 -9.00 6.06
CA SER A 123 -24.74 -10.18 5.22
C SER A 123 -25.80 -9.87 4.16
N TYR A 124 -25.65 -10.44 2.97
CA TYR A 124 -26.64 -10.38 1.89
C TYR A 124 -26.67 -11.71 1.13
N ASP A 125 -27.61 -11.87 0.20
CA ASP A 125 -27.77 -13.12 -0.54
C ASP A 125 -26.47 -13.46 -1.30
N GLY A 126 -25.82 -14.56 -0.89
CA GLY A 126 -24.54 -15.01 -1.45
C GLY A 126 -23.29 -14.57 -0.68
N PHE A 127 -23.43 -13.78 0.40
CA PHE A 127 -22.33 -13.37 1.27
C PHE A 127 -22.75 -13.35 2.74
N ILE A 128 -22.08 -14.14 3.57
CA ILE A 128 -22.29 -14.14 5.03
C ILE A 128 -21.12 -13.38 5.64
N SER A 129 -21.43 -12.25 6.28
CA SER A 129 -20.45 -11.49 7.03
C SER A 129 -20.18 -12.15 8.39
N PHE A 130 -18.91 -12.11 8.82
CA PHE A 130 -18.50 -12.59 10.15
C PHE A 130 -18.78 -11.59 11.28
N TYR A 131 -19.00 -10.32 10.92
CA TYR A 131 -19.32 -9.24 11.84
C TYR A 131 -20.61 -8.58 11.40
N ASN A 132 -21.44 -8.11 12.33
CA ASN A 132 -22.70 -7.45 12.04
C ASN A 132 -22.81 -6.13 12.78
N GLY A 133 -22.33 -5.07 12.12
CA GLY A 133 -22.39 -3.71 12.61
C GLY A 133 -21.23 -3.31 13.52
N ILE A 134 -21.22 -2.01 13.85
CA ILE A 134 -20.13 -1.37 14.59
C ILE A 134 -19.89 -1.97 15.97
N ASP A 135 -20.92 -2.51 16.62
CA ASP A 135 -20.81 -3.05 17.98
C ASP A 135 -19.97 -4.34 18.04
N GLU A 136 -20.05 -5.18 17.01
CA GLU A 136 -19.22 -6.37 16.90
C GLU A 136 -17.81 -6.02 16.38
N VAL A 137 -17.74 -5.14 15.38
CA VAL A 137 -16.45 -4.70 14.80
C VAL A 137 -15.56 -4.02 15.84
N LYS A 138 -16.10 -3.15 16.71
CA LYS A 138 -15.29 -2.43 17.71
C LYS A 138 -14.76 -3.29 18.86
N ALA A 139 -15.22 -4.54 18.96
CA ALA A 139 -14.77 -5.50 19.97
C ALA A 139 -13.44 -6.18 19.58
N ASP A 140 -13.05 -6.10 18.30
CA ASP A 140 -11.78 -6.58 17.78
C ASP A 140 -11.00 -5.41 17.17
N ASP A 141 -9.88 -5.06 17.80
CA ASP A 141 -9.11 -3.88 17.41
C ASP A 141 -8.43 -4.04 16.04
N GLU A 142 -8.03 -5.26 15.63
CA GLU A 142 -7.46 -5.50 14.30
C GLU A 142 -8.52 -5.31 13.22
N ILE A 143 -9.72 -5.84 13.45
CA ILE A 143 -10.83 -5.73 12.50
C ILE A 143 -11.32 -4.28 12.41
N LEU A 144 -11.43 -3.59 13.55
CA LEU A 144 -11.77 -2.17 13.56
C LEU A 144 -10.75 -1.33 12.77
N LEU A 145 -9.45 -1.62 12.92
CA LEU A 145 -8.40 -0.98 12.13
C LEU A 145 -8.59 -1.22 10.63
N ASN A 146 -8.87 -2.45 10.21
CA ASN A 146 -9.12 -2.75 8.80
C ASN A 146 -10.29 -1.92 8.24
N TYR A 147 -11.42 -1.84 8.96
CA TYR A 147 -12.54 -1.01 8.54
C TYR A 147 -12.21 0.49 8.53
N MET A 148 -11.44 0.99 9.50
CA MET A 148 -10.98 2.39 9.52
C MET A 148 -10.14 2.71 8.30
N PHE A 149 -9.14 1.89 8.00
CA PHE A 149 -8.27 2.13 6.86
C PHE A 149 -8.99 1.94 5.52
N ASN A 150 -9.89 0.96 5.40
CA ASN A 150 -10.71 0.83 4.19
C ASN A 150 -11.57 2.09 3.98
N TYR A 151 -12.17 2.64 5.04
CA TYR A 151 -12.92 3.90 4.96
C TYR A 151 -12.03 5.09 4.59
N ILE A 152 -10.86 5.21 5.22
CA ILE A 152 -9.90 6.29 4.94
C ILE A 152 -9.45 6.26 3.49
N LEU A 153 -9.05 5.08 2.99
CA LEU A 153 -8.54 4.90 1.63
C LEU A 153 -9.59 5.23 0.56
N LEU A 154 -10.90 5.05 0.84
CA LEU A 154 -11.97 5.51 -0.05
C LEU A 154 -11.94 7.03 -0.28
N SER A 155 -11.36 7.80 0.64
CA SER A 155 -11.31 9.26 0.56
C SER A 155 -9.98 9.84 0.06
N ILE A 156 -8.89 9.08 0.11
CA ILE A 156 -7.54 9.59 -0.19
C ILE A 156 -6.75 8.73 -1.20
N SER A 157 -7.37 7.71 -1.80
CA SER A 157 -6.70 6.81 -2.75
C SER A 157 -6.12 7.55 -3.95
N ASP A 158 -6.90 8.44 -4.58
CA ASP A 158 -6.44 9.24 -5.71
C ASP A 158 -5.19 10.10 -5.37
N ASP A 159 -5.17 10.70 -4.17
CA ASP A 159 -4.04 11.50 -3.70
C ASP A 159 -2.81 10.62 -3.48
N ILE A 160 -2.98 9.46 -2.83
CA ILE A 160 -1.91 8.48 -2.61
C ILE A 160 -1.33 8.01 -3.95
N GLU A 161 -2.18 7.68 -4.92
CA GLU A 161 -1.77 7.23 -6.25
C GLU A 161 -0.95 8.29 -6.99
N MET A 162 -1.39 9.54 -6.93
CA MET A 162 -0.66 10.67 -7.51
C MET A 162 0.72 10.85 -6.85
N TYR A 163 0.81 10.78 -5.52
CA TYR A 163 2.09 10.85 -4.81
C TYR A 163 3.01 9.67 -5.18
N LEU A 164 2.48 8.46 -5.26
CA LEU A 164 3.23 7.27 -5.65
C LEU A 164 3.81 7.42 -7.06
N TYR A 165 3.00 7.89 -8.01
CA TYR A 165 3.44 8.14 -9.38
C TYR A 165 4.60 9.13 -9.41
N ASN A 166 4.46 10.28 -8.74
CA ASN A 166 5.49 11.32 -8.71
C ASN A 166 6.79 10.85 -8.03
N VAL A 167 6.68 10.11 -6.92
CA VAL A 167 7.84 9.58 -6.20
C VAL A 167 8.57 8.55 -7.05
N LEU A 168 7.85 7.62 -7.67
CA LEU A 168 8.45 6.56 -8.47
C LEU A 168 9.04 7.09 -9.78
N ASP A 169 8.33 7.96 -10.50
CA ASP A 169 8.86 8.62 -11.69
C ASP A 169 10.17 9.37 -11.38
N GLY A 170 10.20 10.12 -10.28
CA GLY A 170 11.42 10.76 -9.79
C GLY A 170 12.54 9.76 -9.46
N ILE A 171 12.21 8.60 -8.87
CA ILE A 171 13.15 7.50 -8.59
C ILE A 171 13.79 6.96 -9.87
N TYR A 172 12.98 6.72 -10.91
CA TYR A 172 13.44 6.10 -12.14
C TYR A 172 14.23 7.07 -13.05
N GLN A 173 13.91 8.36 -13.04
CA GLN A 173 14.62 9.36 -13.85
C GLN A 173 16.05 9.65 -13.38
N SER A 174 16.42 9.41 -12.11
CA SER A 174 17.73 9.86 -11.61
C SER A 174 18.90 8.96 -11.99
N GLY A 175 18.68 7.70 -12.40
CA GLY A 175 19.71 6.76 -12.88
C GLY A 175 20.82 6.34 -11.88
N GLU A 176 21.10 7.13 -10.84
CA GLU A 176 22.03 6.86 -9.76
C GLU A 176 21.44 7.46 -8.47
N GLU A 177 21.09 6.60 -7.50
CA GLU A 177 20.62 6.96 -6.14
C GLU A 177 19.57 8.09 -6.04
N VAL A 178 18.29 7.71 -5.88
CA VAL A 178 17.30 8.67 -5.40
C VAL A 178 17.26 8.73 -3.89
N ILE A 179 17.54 9.94 -3.43
CA ILE A 179 17.22 10.47 -2.12
C ILE A 179 15.69 10.56 -2.06
N ILE A 180 15.05 9.59 -1.40
CA ILE A 180 13.66 9.77 -0.99
C ILE A 180 13.68 10.86 0.10
N PRO A 181 12.93 11.97 -0.05
CA PRO A 181 12.63 12.81 1.10
C PRO A 181 11.75 11.98 2.04
N SER A 182 12.36 11.26 2.97
CA SER A 182 11.65 10.84 4.17
C SER A 182 11.59 12.06 5.07
N PHE A 183 10.39 12.47 5.48
CA PHE A 183 10.19 13.60 6.38
C PHE A 183 10.68 13.33 7.83
N GLY A 184 11.47 12.27 8.04
CA GLY A 184 12.24 11.96 9.26
C GLY A 184 13.75 11.76 9.04
N GLY A 185 14.29 12.10 7.86
CA GLY A 185 15.71 12.01 7.51
C GLY A 185 15.98 11.27 6.19
N ILE A 186 17.09 11.56 5.52
CA ILE A 186 17.45 10.95 4.24
C ILE A 186 17.65 9.43 4.42
N LYS A 187 16.82 8.62 3.77
CA LYS A 187 17.12 7.19 3.52
C LYS A 187 17.45 7.06 2.04
N SER A 188 18.70 6.71 1.72
CA SER A 188 19.10 6.42 0.35
C SER A 188 18.60 5.03 -0.03
N PHE A 189 17.89 4.94 -1.16
CA PHE A 189 17.53 3.67 -1.78
C PHE A 189 18.36 3.52 -3.04
N ASN A 190 19.17 2.47 -3.08
CA ASN A 190 20.05 2.20 -4.21
C ASN A 190 19.27 1.37 -5.24
N VAL A 191 18.78 2.04 -6.29
CA VAL A 191 18.03 1.43 -7.41
C VAL A 191 18.85 0.33 -8.11
N ASN A 192 20.19 0.43 -8.12
CA ASN A 192 21.08 -0.61 -8.68
C ASN A 192 21.04 -1.95 -7.93
N LYS A 193 20.41 -2.04 -6.75
CA LYS A 193 20.16 -3.34 -6.09
C LYS A 193 18.95 -4.09 -6.62
N MET A 194 17.97 -3.42 -7.23
CA MET A 194 16.81 -4.07 -7.87
C MET A 194 17.18 -4.65 -9.23
N PHE A 195 18.03 -3.94 -9.98
CA PHE A 195 18.66 -4.41 -11.20
C PHE A 195 20.03 -5.01 -10.89
N LYS A 196 20.10 -6.02 -10.01
CA LYS A 196 21.33 -6.81 -9.93
C LYS A 196 21.50 -7.51 -11.27
N THR A 197 22.52 -7.07 -12.01
CA THR A 197 23.09 -7.61 -13.26
C THR A 197 22.74 -6.83 -14.52
N VAL A 198 23.10 -5.54 -14.57
CA VAL A 198 23.46 -4.88 -15.84
C VAL A 198 24.85 -4.28 -15.68
N ALA A 199 25.87 -5.12 -15.87
CA ALA A 199 27.27 -4.74 -16.10
C ALA A 199 27.94 -5.84 -16.92
#